data_AF-A0A969AL85-F1
#
_entry.id   AF-A0A969AL85-F1
#
_cell.length_a   1.000
_cell.length_b   1.000
_cell.length_c   1.000
_cell.angle_alpha   90.00
_cell.angle_beta   90.00
_cell.angle_gamma   90.00
#
_symmetry.space_group_name_H-M   'P 1'
#
loop_
_entity.id
_entity.type
_entity.pdbx_description
1 polymer ?
#
loop_
_entity_poly.entity_id
_entity_poly.type
_entity_poly.pdbx_seq_one_letter_code
_entity_poly.pdbx_strand_id
1 'polypeptide(L)'
;MVDERAFATATALPDGRVLLVGGFDLSAAPPLIHQTMDVFFPIGQTGKIFRVPSFTLPVPTTHHSAALDPEGNLWILGGLPADTILPGLQQATIVRAP
;
A
#
# COMPACT_ATOMS: atom_id res chain seq x y z
N MET A 1 4.36 3.42 -12.43
CA MET A 1 3.77 2.52 -11.42
C MET A 1 3.37 1.23 -12.10
N VAL A 2 3.22 0.12 -11.37
CA VAL A 2 2.77 -1.15 -11.98
C VAL A 2 1.29 -1.08 -12.33
N ASP A 3 0.48 -0.48 -11.45
CA ASP A 3 -0.93 -0.11 -11.68
C ASP A 3 -1.18 1.33 -11.19
N GLU A 4 -2.30 1.94 -11.56
CA GLU A 4 -2.72 3.23 -11.01
C GLU A 4 -3.23 3.08 -9.57
N ARG A 5 -2.86 4.03 -8.69
CA ARG A 5 -3.13 3.95 -7.24
C ARG A 5 -3.35 5.35 -6.66
N ALA A 6 -4.58 5.83 -6.65
CA ALA A 6 -4.99 7.00 -5.88
C ALA A 6 -5.20 6.62 -4.41
N PHE A 7 -4.96 7.55 -3.47
CA PHE A 7 -5.19 7.33 -2.02
C PHE A 7 -4.46 6.10 -1.43
N ALA A 8 -3.36 5.68 -2.07
CA ALA A 8 -2.39 4.75 -1.48
C ALA A 8 -1.54 5.47 -0.42
N THR A 9 -0.87 4.70 0.42
CA THR A 9 0.18 5.23 1.29
C THR A 9 1.55 5.04 0.66
N ALA A 10 2.47 5.96 0.98
CA ALA A 10 3.86 5.92 0.58
C ALA A 10 4.73 6.04 1.85
N THR A 11 5.51 5.00 2.16
CA THR A 11 6.35 4.95 3.36
C THR A 11 7.81 4.80 2.97
N ALA A 12 8.66 5.74 3.38
CA ALA A 12 10.10 5.68 3.13
C ALA A 12 10.78 4.65 4.05
N LEU A 13 11.69 3.84 3.48
CA LEU A 13 12.54 2.90 4.21
C LEU A 13 13.92 3.52 4.50
N PRO A 14 14.63 3.05 5.54
CA PRO A 14 15.97 3.58 5.89
C PRO A 14 17.03 3.42 4.80
N ASP A 15 16.84 2.46 3.89
CA ASP A 15 17.74 2.21 2.75
C ASP A 15 17.40 3.06 1.50
N GLY A 16 16.44 3.97 1.61
CA GLY A 16 16.04 4.87 0.55
C GLY A 16 14.95 4.32 -0.39
N ARG A 17 14.51 3.07 -0.23
CA ARG A 17 13.34 2.54 -0.96
C ARG A 17 12.05 3.16 -0.42
N VAL A 18 10.98 3.13 -1.20
CA VAL A 18 9.64 3.59 -0.77
C VAL A 18 8.63 2.48 -0.98
N LEU A 19 7.91 2.09 0.07
CA LEU A 19 6.80 1.16 -0.02
C LEU A 19 5.52 1.91 -0.39
N LEU A 20 4.82 1.39 -1.40
CA LEU A 20 3.53 1.86 -1.88
C LEU A 20 2.49 0.79 -1.58
N VAL A 21 1.48 1.09 -0.77
CA VAL A 21 0.51 0.09 -0.31
C VAL A 21 -0.92 0.48 -0.63
N GLY A 22 -1.69 -0.50 -1.10
CA GLY A 22 -3.12 -0.37 -1.37
C GLY A 22 -3.41 0.70 -2.42
N GLY A 23 -4.49 1.46 -2.18
CA GLY A 23 -4.96 2.52 -3.05
C GLY A 23 -6.06 2.08 -4.01
N PHE A 24 -6.54 3.03 -4.78
CA PHE A 24 -7.72 2.90 -5.64
C PHE A 24 -7.35 3.21 -7.09
N ASP A 25 -7.68 2.30 -7.98
CA ASP A 25 -7.53 2.41 -9.42
C ASP A 25 -8.89 2.77 -10.04
N LEU A 26 -8.98 4.01 -10.54
CA LEU A 26 -10.16 4.54 -11.21
C LEU A 26 -10.15 4.31 -12.72
N SER A 27 -9.00 3.93 -13.32
CA SER A 27 -8.93 3.60 -14.74
C SER A 27 -9.25 2.13 -15.01
N ALA A 28 -9.21 1.29 -13.98
CA ALA A 28 -9.73 -0.07 -14.03
C ALA A 28 -11.25 -0.11 -14.30
N ALA A 29 -11.70 -1.10 -15.08
CA ALA A 29 -13.12 -1.37 -15.35
C ALA A 29 -13.45 -2.82 -14.98
N PRO A 30 -14.11 -3.06 -13.82
CA PRO A 30 -14.60 -2.09 -12.84
C PRO A 30 -13.47 -1.44 -12.00
N PRO A 31 -13.72 -0.30 -11.32
CA PRO A 31 -12.76 0.31 -10.42
C PRO A 31 -12.27 -0.68 -9.36
N LEU A 32 -10.97 -0.63 -9.05
CA LEU A 32 -10.31 -1.64 -8.23
C LEU A 32 -9.66 -1.00 -7.02
N ILE A 33 -9.98 -1.48 -5.82
CA ILE A 33 -9.15 -1.21 -4.64
C ILE A 33 -8.07 -2.29 -4.56
N HIS A 34 -6.84 -1.86 -4.35
CA HIS A 34 -5.70 -2.76 -4.30
C HIS A 34 -5.49 -3.34 -2.90
N GLN A 35 -5.07 -4.60 -2.89
CA GLN A 35 -4.56 -5.32 -1.70
C GLN A 35 -3.05 -5.58 -1.79
N THR A 36 -2.39 -5.04 -2.83
CA THR A 36 -0.99 -5.31 -3.13
C THR A 36 -0.07 -4.21 -2.59
N MET A 37 1.23 -4.54 -2.52
CA MET A 37 2.30 -3.61 -2.23
C MET A 37 3.28 -3.57 -3.39
N ASP A 38 3.70 -2.37 -3.75
CA ASP A 38 4.80 -2.13 -4.67
C ASP A 38 5.95 -1.47 -3.91
N VAL A 39 7.19 -1.67 -4.37
CA VAL A 39 8.37 -0.99 -3.86
C VAL A 39 8.97 -0.13 -4.96
N PHE A 40 9.20 1.14 -4.65
CA PHE A 40 9.89 2.08 -5.50
C PHE A 40 11.36 2.18 -5.10
N PHE A 41 12.25 2.00 -6.08
CA PHE A 41 13.69 2.20 -5.98
C PHE A 41 14.03 3.54 -6.64
N PRO A 42 14.22 4.62 -5.86
CA PRO A 42 14.66 5.89 -6.41
C PRO A 42 16.10 5.81 -6.91
N ILE A 43 16.33 6.34 -8.10
CA ILE A 43 17.65 6.49 -8.71
C ILE A 43 17.72 7.93 -9.25
N GLY A 44 18.20 8.85 -8.41
CA GLY A 44 18.22 10.28 -8.71
C GLY A 44 16.80 10.86 -8.84
N GLN A 45 16.51 11.50 -9.98
CA GLN A 45 15.17 12.04 -10.30
C GLN A 45 14.21 11.00 -10.90
N THR A 46 14.69 9.78 -11.14
CA THR A 46 13.91 8.69 -11.72
C THR A 46 13.81 7.54 -10.73
N GLY A 47 13.15 6.45 -11.11
CA GLY A 47 13.25 5.21 -10.35
C GLY A 47 12.48 4.09 -11.00
N LYS A 48 12.55 2.91 -10.39
CA LYS A 48 11.85 1.71 -10.85
C LYS A 48 10.87 1.25 -9.77
N ILE A 49 9.74 0.70 -10.18
CA ILE A 49 8.72 0.17 -9.28
C ILE A 49 8.60 -1.32 -9.53
N PHE A 50 8.53 -2.10 -8.46
CA PHE A 50 8.36 -3.55 -8.51
C PHE A 50 7.22 -3.99 -7.59
N ARG A 51 6.39 -4.93 -8.05
CA ARG A 51 5.41 -5.61 -7.19
C ARG A 51 6.14 -6.46 -6.15
N VAL A 52 5.66 -6.43 -4.91
CA VAL A 52 6.09 -7.35 -3.86
C VAL A 52 5.12 -8.54 -3.84
N PRO A 53 5.46 -9.69 -4.46
CA PRO A 53 4.50 -10.79 -4.67
C PRO A 53 4.18 -11.56 -3.38
N SER A 54 5.06 -11.51 -2.38
CA SER A 54 4.87 -12.15 -1.08
C SER A 54 3.92 -11.38 -0.17
N PHE A 55 3.48 -10.18 -0.58
CA PHE A 55 2.63 -9.33 0.22
C PHE A 55 1.23 -9.26 -0.38
N THR A 56 0.22 -9.53 0.45
CA THR A 56 -1.18 -9.26 0.13
C THR A 56 -1.88 -8.87 1.42
N LEU A 57 -2.53 -7.71 1.41
CA LEU A 57 -3.40 -7.29 2.50
C LEU A 57 -4.57 -8.25 2.61
N PRO A 58 -5.04 -8.59 3.83
CA PRO A 58 -6.19 -9.46 3.99
C PRO A 58 -7.48 -8.87 3.42
N VAL A 59 -7.56 -7.53 3.32
CA VAL A 59 -8.68 -6.80 2.71
C VAL A 59 -8.11 -5.69 1.82
N PRO A 60 -8.60 -5.52 0.58
CA PRO A 60 -8.25 -4.37 -0.25
C PRO A 60 -8.57 -3.06 0.46
N THR A 61 -7.64 -2.12 0.51
CA THR A 61 -7.81 -0.89 1.31
C THR A 61 -7.34 0.37 0.61
N THR A 62 -8.10 1.45 0.79
CA THR A 62 -7.80 2.82 0.36
C THR A 62 -7.98 3.79 1.52
N HIS A 63 -7.43 5.00 1.46
CA HIS A 63 -7.58 6.01 2.52
C HIS A 63 -7.10 5.52 3.92
N HIS A 64 -6.16 4.59 3.95
CA HIS A 64 -5.53 4.10 5.18
C HIS A 64 -4.34 4.98 5.56
N SER A 65 -3.83 4.80 6.78
CA SER A 65 -2.54 5.35 7.21
C SER A 65 -1.51 4.23 7.32
N ALA A 66 -0.25 4.56 7.06
CA ALA A 66 0.85 3.62 7.23
C ALA A 66 2.05 4.29 7.91
N ALA A 67 2.73 3.55 8.78
CA ALA A 67 3.90 4.02 9.51
C ALA A 67 4.92 2.89 9.66
N LEU A 68 6.21 3.21 9.51
CA LEU A 68 7.31 2.30 9.75
C LEU A 68 7.78 2.42 11.21
N ASP A 69 7.96 1.29 11.89
CA ASP A 69 8.59 1.27 13.22
C ASP A 69 10.13 1.15 13.13
N PRO A 70 10.86 1.38 14.25
CA PRO A 70 12.32 1.25 14.27
C PRO A 70 12.84 -0.15 13.94
N GLU A 71 12.04 -1.19 14.15
CA GLU A 71 12.37 -2.58 13.81
C GLU A 71 12.18 -2.92 12.32
N GLY A 72 11.61 -2.00 11.53
CA GLY A 72 11.37 -2.17 10.10
C GLY A 72 10.05 -2.85 9.77
N ASN A 73 9.08 -2.88 10.69
CA ASN A 73 7.73 -3.31 10.39
C ASN A 73 6.87 -2.12 9.95
N LEU A 74 6.11 -2.35 8.88
CA LEU A 74 5.10 -1.45 8.38
C LEU A 74 3.77 -1.73 9.08
N TRP A 75 3.28 -0.73 9.80
CA TRP A 75 1.97 -0.71 10.41
C TRP A 75 0.99 -0.05 9.46
N ILE A 76 -0.13 -0.71 9.18
CA ILE A 76 -1.18 -0.21 8.30
C ILE A 76 -2.46 -0.17 9.13
N LEU A 77 -3.03 1.03 9.27
CA LEU A 77 -4.17 1.28 10.15
C LEU A 77 -5.33 1.93 9.39
N GLY A 78 -6.53 1.40 9.63
CA GLY A 78 -7.78 1.92 9.08
C GLY A 78 -7.94 1.69 7.59
N GLY A 79 -8.61 2.64 6.93
CA GLY A 79 -8.94 2.59 5.52
C GLY A 79 -10.34 2.07 5.22
N LEU A 80 -10.72 2.19 3.95
CA LEU A 80 -12.02 1.81 3.42
C LEU A 80 -11.88 0.57 2.53
N PRO A 81 -12.68 -0.49 2.77
CA PRO A 81 -12.69 -1.67 1.93
C PRO A 81 -13.42 -1.44 0.60
N ALA A 82 -13.24 -2.38 -0.33
CA ALA A 82 -13.93 -2.38 -1.63
C ALA A 82 -15.46 -2.53 -1.50
N ASP A 83 -15.93 -3.09 -0.39
CA ASP A 83 -17.35 -3.26 -0.08
C ASP A 83 -17.74 -2.39 1.13
N THR A 84 -18.51 -1.33 0.88
CA THR A 84 -19.01 -0.41 1.92
C THR A 84 -19.96 -1.06 2.95
N ILE A 85 -20.19 -2.39 2.87
CA ILE A 85 -21.07 -3.17 3.74
C ILE A 85 -20.43 -3.61 5.06
N LEU A 86 -19.16 -3.28 5.31
CA LEU A 86 -18.57 -3.35 6.65
C LEU A 86 -18.21 -1.95 7.17
N PRO A 87 -19.20 -1.12 7.55
CA PRO A 87 -18.93 0.13 8.25
C PRO A 87 -18.37 -0.21 9.63
N GLY A 88 -17.04 -0.23 9.78
CA GLY A 88 -16.41 -0.32 11.11
C GLY A 88 -15.14 -1.14 11.24
N LEU A 89 -14.64 -1.80 10.20
CA LEU A 89 -13.34 -2.48 10.31
C LEU A 89 -12.19 -1.48 10.14
N GLN A 90 -11.85 -0.80 11.24
CA GLN A 90 -10.50 -0.23 11.40
C GLN A 90 -9.52 -1.39 11.43
N GLN A 91 -8.97 -1.76 10.27
CA GLN A 91 -8.02 -2.85 10.20
C GLN A 91 -6.64 -2.37 10.61
N ALA A 92 -6.01 -3.10 11.53
CA ALA A 92 -4.60 -2.95 11.84
C ALA A 92 -3.85 -4.17 11.29
N THR A 93 -2.98 -3.96 10.30
CA THR A 93 -2.11 -5.02 9.76
C THR A 93 -0.67 -4.61 9.99
N ILE A 94 0.12 -5.51 10.56
CA ILE A 94 1.57 -5.36 10.71
C ILE A 94 2.20 -6.24 9.66
N VAL A 95 3.09 -5.68 8.85
CA VAL A 95 3.84 -6.46 7.88
C VAL A 95 5.30 -6.06 7.91
N ARG A 96 6.19 -7.05 7.86
CA ARG A 96 7.62 -6.79 7.81
C ARG A 96 7.98 -6.18 6.45
N ALA A 97 8.69 -5.05 6.46
CA ALA A 97 9.18 -4.46 5.21
C ALA A 97 10.19 -5.42 4.53
N PRO A 98 10.11 -5.58 3.20
CA PRO A 98 11.10 -6.33 2.42
C PRO A 98 12.41 -5.56 2.27
#